data_AF-A0AAW6YSQ0-F1
#
_entry.id   AF-A0AAW6YSQ0-F1
#
_cell.length_a   1.000
_cell.length_b   1.000
_cell.length_c   1.000
_cell.angle_alpha   90.00
_cell.angle_beta   90.00
_cell.angle_gamma   90.00
#
_symmetry.space_group_name_H-M   'P 1'
#
loop_
_entity.id
_entity.type
_entity.pdbx_description
1 polymer ?
#
loop_
_entity_poly.entity_id
_entity_poly.type
_entity_poly.pdbx_seq_one_letter_code
_entity_poly.pdbx_strand_id
1 'polypeptide(L)' 'PISFTCDCTKERFAKGLVSLGSQELKAIIEEDGQAETVCHFCNSHYHYSKDDLEKLLEEAEA' A
#
# COMPACT_ATOMS: atom_id res chain seq x y z
N PRO A 1 -26.72 -13.25 -15.97
CA PRO A 1 -25.57 -13.93 -15.33
C PRO A 1 -25.06 -13.03 -14.21
N ILE A 2 -24.77 -13.59 -13.04
CA ILE A 2 -24.20 -12.85 -11.91
C ILE A 2 -22.68 -13.02 -11.96
N SER A 3 -21.95 -11.92 -11.89
CA SER A 3 -20.49 -11.89 -11.88
C SER A 3 -20.00 -11.03 -10.72
N PHE A 4 -19.00 -11.52 -9.99
CA PHE A 4 -18.35 -10.79 -8.91
C PHE A 4 -17.33 -9.81 -9.49
N THR A 5 -17.35 -8.57 -9.02
CA THR A 5 -16.38 -7.52 -9.38
C THR A 5 -15.77 -6.95 -8.11
N CYS A 6 -14.44 -6.97 -8.01
CA CYS A 6 -13.72 -6.34 -6.92
C CYS A 6 -13.23 -4.95 -7.34
N ASP A 7 -13.44 -3.96 -6.48
CA ASP A 7 -13.03 -2.55 -6.68
C ASP A 7 -11.72 -2.23 -5.93
N CYS A 8 -10.84 -3.23 -5.80
CA CYS A 8 -9.53 -3.01 -5.20
C CYS A 8 -8.61 -2.29 -6.19
N THR A 9 -7.82 -1.35 -5.70
CA THR A 9 -6.81 -0.65 -6.52
C THR A 9 -5.55 -0.39 -5.70
N LYS A 10 -4.41 -0.24 -6.38
CA LYS A 10 -3.13 0.12 -5.75
C LYS A 10 -3.25 1.41 -4.94
N GLU A 11 -3.97 2.41 -5.46
CA GLU A 11 -4.20 3.70 -4.77
C GLU A 11 -4.99 3.55 -3.46
N ARG A 12 -5.98 2.64 -3.42
CA ARG A 12 -6.79 2.42 -2.23
C ARG A 12 -5.97 1.79 -1.10
N PHE A 13 -5.10 0.84 -1.43
CA PHE A 13 -4.15 0.27 -0.48
C PHE A 13 -3.05 1.25 -0.08
N ALA A 14 -2.58 2.08 -1.02
CA ALA A 14 -1.62 3.15 -0.76
C ALA A 14 -2.13 4.12 0.33
N LYS A 15 -3.39 4.55 0.24
CA LYS A 15 -4.02 5.37 1.28
C LYS A 15 -4.11 4.65 2.64
N GLY A 16 -4.31 3.33 2.62
CA GLY A 16 -4.24 2.50 3.82
C GLY A 16 -2.84 2.49 4.44
N LEU A 17 -1.79 2.38 3.62
CA LEU A 17 -0.39 2.47 4.06
C LEU A 17 -0.09 3.85 4.67
N VAL A 18 -0.52 4.94 4.02
CA VAL A 18 -0.43 6.31 4.57
C VAL A 18 -1.11 6.41 5.94
N SER A 19 -2.25 5.73 6.11
CA SER A 19 -3.00 5.72 7.37
C SER A 19 -2.35 4.92 8.50
N LEU A 20 -1.38 4.03 8.22
CA LEU A 20 -0.57 3.37 9.26
C LEU A 20 0.29 4.37 10.03
N GLY A 21 0.64 5.49 9.39
CA GLY A 21 1.47 6.56 9.95
C GLY A 21 2.89 6.54 9.41
N SER A 22 3.52 7.72 9.45
CA SER A 22 4.85 7.95 8.90
C SER A 22 5.96 7.15 9.57
N GLN A 23 5.82 6.83 10.87
CA GLN A 23 6.80 6.02 11.61
C GLN A 23 6.85 4.57 11.12
N GLU A 24 5.69 3.93 10.93
CA GLU A 24 5.61 2.56 10.41
C GLU A 24 6.09 2.49 8.96
N LEU A 25 5.70 3.46 8.12
CA LEU A 25 6.21 3.57 6.75
C LEU A 25 7.74 3.69 6.70
N LYS A 26 8.34 4.52 7.56
CA LYS A 26 9.80 4.64 7.69
C LYS A 26 10.44 3.32 8.11
N ALA A 27 9.89 2.63 9.11
CA ALA A 27 10.39 1.33 9.54
C ALA A 27 10.39 0.31 8.38
N ILE A 28 9.29 0.22 7.61
CA ILE A 28 9.19 -0.67 6.45
C ILE A 28 10.25 -0.32 5.38
N ILE A 29 10.48 0.97 5.13
CA ILE A 29 11.50 1.45 4.17
C ILE A 29 12.91 1.10 4.63
N GLU A 30 13.20 1.20 5.93
CA GLU A 30 14.53 0.95 6.49
C GLU A 30 14.83 -0.55 6.65
N GLU A 31 13.85 -1.36 7.06
CA GLU A 31 14.03 -2.78 7.33
C GLU A 31 13.91 -3.65 6.06
N ASP A 32 12.83 -3.48 5.29
CA ASP A 32 12.51 -4.30 4.12
C ASP A 32 12.79 -3.58 2.80
N GLY A 33 12.67 -2.25 2.77
CA GLY A 33 12.83 -1.44 1.55
C GLY A 33 11.71 -1.64 0.52
N GLN A 34 10.67 -2.38 0.85
CA GLN A 34 9.50 -2.65 0.01
C GLN A 34 8.30 -3.06 0.86
N ALA A 35 7.10 -2.97 0.30
CA ALA A 35 5.89 -3.50 0.93
C ALA A 35 5.04 -4.27 -0.09
N GLU A 36 4.37 -5.32 0.36
CA GLU A 36 3.34 -6.00 -0.42
C GLU A 36 2.01 -5.93 0.33
N THR A 37 0.94 -5.58 -0.38
CA THR A 37 -0.42 -5.68 0.14
C THR A 37 -1.22 -6.66 -0.72
N VAL A 38 -2.04 -7.46 -0.06
CA VAL A 38 -2.88 -8.47 -0.72
C VAL A 38 -4.34 -8.16 -0.45
N CYS A 39 -5.15 -8.10 -1.50
CA CYS A 39 -6.58 -7.96 -1.35
C CYS A 39 -7.20 -9.28 -0.90
N HIS A 40 -7.78 -9.31 0.29
CA HIS A 40 -8.41 -10.53 0.84
C HIS A 40 -9.62 -11.04 0.03
N PHE A 41 -10.22 -10.20 -0.84
CA PHE A 41 -11.42 -10.55 -1.60
C PHE A 41 -11.13 -11.16 -2.97
N CYS A 42 -10.21 -10.55 -3.73
CA CYS A 42 -9.85 -11.00 -5.08
C CYS A 42 -8.45 -11.60 -5.18
N ASN A 43 -7.69 -11.58 -4.08
CA ASN A 43 -6.32 -12.08 -4.00
C ASN A 43 -5.32 -11.37 -4.93
N SER A 44 -5.61 -10.12 -5.33
CA SER A 44 -4.65 -9.28 -6.04
C SER A 44 -3.50 -8.87 -5.12
N HIS A 45 -2.27 -8.98 -5.62
CA HIS A 45 -1.05 -8.54 -4.94
C HIS A 45 -0.62 -7.19 -5.49
N TYR A 46 -0.36 -6.23 -4.60
CA TYR A 46 0.15 -4.91 -4.93
C TYR A 46 1.49 -4.71 -4.26
N HIS A 47 2.53 -4.57 -5.08
CA HIS A 47 3.90 -4.32 -4.63
C HIS A 47 4.20 -2.82 -4.66
N TYR A 48 4.88 -2.37 -3.61
CA TYR A 48 5.37 -1.00 -3.42
C TYR A 48 6.87 -1.08 -3.27
N SER A 49 7.57 -0.45 -4.21
CA SER A 49 9.01 -0.28 -4.13
C SER A 49 9.37 0.75 -3.06
N LYS A 50 10.66 0.84 -2.71
CA LYS A 50 11.17 1.89 -1.83
C LYS A 50 10.71 3.30 -2.27
N ASP A 51 10.82 3.59 -3.57
CA ASP A 51 10.43 4.88 -4.15
C ASP A 51 8.90 5.14 -4.05
N ASP A 52 8.07 4.09 -4.20
CA ASP A 52 6.63 4.21 -3.93
C ASP A 52 6.40 4.56 -2.46
N LEU A 53 7.08 3.87 -1.52
CA LEU A 53 6.90 4.08 -0.09
C LEU A 53 7.41 5.46 0.36
N GLU A 54 8.52 5.94 -0.20
CA GLU A 54 9.05 7.29 0.06
C GLU A 54 8.05 8.37 -0.37
N LYS A 55 7.39 8.21 -1.52
CA LYS A 55 6.31 9.12 -1.96
C LYS A 55 5.11 9.08 -1.02
N LEU A 56 4.69 7.89 -0.60
CA LEU A 56 3.58 7.75 0.35
C LEU A 56 3.91 8.35 1.71
N LEU A 57 5.17 8.27 2.13
CA LEU A 57 5.66 8.92 3.33
C LEU A 57 5.59 10.44 3.21
N GLU A 58 6.02 11.02 2.08
CA GLU A 58 5.88 12.46 1.83
C GLU A 58 4.41 12.90 1.87
N GLU A 59 3.49 12.11 1.29
CA GLU A 59 2.05 12.37 1.35
C GLU A 59 1.48 12.25 2.79
N ALA A 60 2.07 11.40 3.63
CA ALA A 60 1.66 11.22 5.03
C ALA A 60 2.14 12.33 5.97
N GLU A 61 3.25 12.99 5.63
CA GLU A 61 3.87 14.06 6.43
C GLU A 61 3.41 15.48 5.99
N ALA A 62 2.70 15.59 4.86
CA ALA A 62 2.12 16.82 4.31
C ALA A 62 0.80 17.24 4.98
#